data_AF-F4RAR0-F1
#
_entry.id   AF-F4RAR0-F1
#
_cell.length_a   1.000
_cell.length_b   1.000
_cell.length_c   1.000
_cell.angle_alpha   90.00
_cell.angle_beta   90.00
_cell.angle_gamma   90.00
#
_symmetry.space_group_name_H-M   'P 1'
#
loop_
_entity.id
_entity.type
_entity.pdbx_description
1 polymer ?
#
loop_
_entity_poly.entity_id
_entity_poly.type
_entity_poly.pdbx_seq_one_letter_code
_entity_poly.pdbx_strand_id
1 'polypeptide(L)'
;MRDPYHPVSLALNCQDFFFEEFTKDIDIVMTGPNFIDTFQNKDPYPIGLKSTTHSAPWGTVCNATYGDCGCDNCEGNLSDLSSRMRRFKSYRRSLGRDRSLMIWGIPQSFWDDSYWTRSPTGQEYLTSCTIYVIEGAVGLMAWADGSMTPEQFDGTLDEAATQFSGALKTMTPYLATPQLEIPEPTESNYVLARLWVSYDQKSVLVMTANMKAEVGEWTIKIPESIGSISLKSQNILFASGVIDQPGFQNGQLFGKIEKIGCAAWVFDLDNVAVRTLLIHQDNTL
;
A
#
# COMPACT_ATOMS: atom_id res chain seq x y z
N MET A 1 -13.06 30.18 -15.73
CA MET A 1 -14.27 29.47 -16.21
C MET A 1 -14.32 28.19 -15.40
N ARG A 2 -15.26 28.06 -14.46
CA ARG A 2 -15.40 26.84 -13.63
C ARG A 2 -16.06 25.78 -14.48
N ASP A 3 -15.32 24.72 -14.80
CA ASP A 3 -15.92 23.48 -15.26
C ASP A 3 -16.83 22.94 -14.14
N PRO A 4 -18.14 22.71 -14.37
CA PRO A 4 -19.01 22.07 -13.38
C PRO A 4 -18.66 20.59 -13.15
N TYR A 5 -17.82 19.98 -13.98
CA TYR A 5 -17.24 18.66 -13.76
C TYR A 5 -15.86 18.78 -13.11
N HIS A 6 -15.83 18.74 -11.78
CA HIS A 6 -14.62 18.54 -10.98
C HIS A 6 -14.56 17.06 -10.58
N PRO A 7 -13.87 16.19 -11.34
CA PRO A 7 -13.73 14.79 -10.95
C PRO A 7 -12.97 14.72 -9.62
N VAL A 8 -13.64 14.21 -8.58
CA VAL A 8 -13.05 14.08 -7.23
C VAL A 8 -11.89 13.09 -7.22
N SER A 9 -11.98 12.04 -8.04
CA SER A 9 -11.00 10.98 -8.12
C SER A 9 -10.63 10.65 -9.55
N LEU A 10 -9.33 10.41 -9.79
CA LEU A 10 -8.81 9.92 -11.06
C LEU A 10 -7.89 8.72 -10.81
N ALA A 11 -8.12 7.67 -11.57
CA ALA A 11 -7.24 6.53 -11.66
C ALA A 11 -6.31 6.76 -12.87
N LEU A 12 -4.99 6.81 -12.63
CA LEU A 12 -4.00 7.03 -13.68
C LEU A 12 -3.42 5.69 -14.13
N ASN A 13 -3.83 5.26 -15.34
CA ASN A 13 -3.28 4.09 -16.01
C ASN A 13 -1.74 4.20 -16.07
N CYS A 14 -1.24 5.34 -16.52
CA CYS A 14 0.18 5.59 -16.72
C CYS A 14 0.87 6.01 -15.43
N GLN A 15 2.14 5.64 -15.24
CA GLN A 15 2.88 6.09 -14.05
C GLN A 15 2.99 7.62 -13.95
N ASP A 16 3.15 8.32 -15.08
CA ASP A 16 3.42 9.77 -15.04
C ASP A 16 2.87 10.60 -16.21
N PHE A 17 2.09 9.99 -17.10
CA PHE A 17 1.53 10.67 -18.27
C PHE A 17 0.71 11.89 -17.84
N PHE A 18 1.25 13.09 -18.09
CA PHE A 18 0.67 14.37 -17.71
C PHE A 18 0.15 14.41 -16.26
N PHE A 19 0.92 13.85 -15.32
CA PHE A 19 0.50 13.74 -13.92
C PHE A 19 0.11 15.10 -13.33
N GLU A 20 0.86 16.17 -13.62
CA GLU A 20 0.52 17.51 -13.14
C GLU A 20 -0.82 17.99 -13.70
N GLU A 21 -1.00 17.90 -15.01
CA GLU A 21 -2.16 18.43 -15.70
C GLU A 21 -3.44 17.65 -15.37
N PHE A 22 -3.34 16.32 -15.23
CA PHE A 22 -4.47 15.47 -14.88
C PHE A 22 -4.82 15.52 -13.39
N THR A 23 -3.85 15.79 -12.53
CA THR A 23 -4.13 15.87 -11.10
C THR A 23 -4.46 17.28 -10.62
N LYS A 24 -4.17 18.35 -11.37
CA LYS A 24 -4.28 19.76 -10.92
C LYS A 24 -5.57 20.09 -10.15
N ASP A 25 -6.69 19.54 -10.59
CA ASP A 25 -8.06 19.80 -10.10
C ASP A 25 -8.74 18.48 -9.65
N ILE A 26 -8.00 17.55 -9.03
CA ILE A 26 -8.58 16.36 -8.39
C ILE A 26 -8.14 16.26 -6.93
N ASP A 27 -8.98 15.64 -6.11
CA ASP A 27 -8.69 15.43 -4.68
C ASP A 27 -8.02 14.07 -4.41
N ILE A 28 -8.29 13.07 -5.24
CA ILE A 28 -7.79 11.69 -5.09
C ILE A 28 -7.16 11.22 -6.40
N VAL A 29 -5.88 10.85 -6.34
CA VAL A 29 -5.24 10.04 -7.40
C VAL A 29 -5.17 8.59 -6.95
N MET A 30 -5.60 7.67 -7.81
CA MET A 30 -5.56 6.24 -7.56
C MET A 30 -4.49 5.59 -8.42
N THR A 31 -3.78 4.60 -7.87
CA THR A 31 -2.71 3.88 -8.56
C THR A 31 -3.22 2.84 -9.58
N GLY A 32 -4.46 2.95 -10.07
CA GLY A 32 -5.11 1.91 -10.89
C GLY A 32 -5.86 2.46 -12.11
N PRO A 33 -6.60 1.59 -12.82
CA PRO A 33 -7.04 1.83 -14.17
C PRO A 33 -8.21 2.77 -14.26
N ASN A 34 -8.22 3.52 -15.35
CA ASN A 34 -9.43 4.10 -15.90
C ASN A 34 -9.75 3.49 -17.26
N PHE A 35 -11.02 3.13 -17.42
CA PHE A 35 -11.59 2.65 -18.67
C PHE A 35 -11.79 3.85 -19.61
N ILE A 36 -10.79 4.17 -20.44
CA ILE A 36 -10.92 4.79 -21.77
C ILE A 36 -9.57 4.67 -22.51
N ASP A 37 -9.71 4.38 -23.79
CA ASP A 37 -8.79 3.77 -24.75
C ASP A 37 -7.59 4.63 -25.20
N THR A 38 -6.57 3.92 -25.69
CA THR A 38 -5.46 4.31 -26.59
C THR A 38 -4.51 5.44 -26.17
N PHE A 39 -3.44 5.09 -25.44
CA PHE A 39 -2.01 5.23 -25.80
C PHE A 39 -1.16 5.19 -24.52
N GLN A 40 -0.30 4.17 -24.45
CA GLN A 40 0.86 4.00 -23.55
C GLN A 40 0.60 4.04 -22.04
N ASN A 41 0.99 2.96 -21.36
CA ASN A 41 1.30 2.89 -19.92
C ASN A 41 0.11 2.55 -19.00
N LYS A 42 0.17 1.39 -18.32
CA LYS A 42 -0.88 0.82 -17.45
C LYS A 42 -0.41 0.55 -16.01
N ASP A 43 -1.37 0.21 -15.14
CA ASP A 43 -1.30 0.13 -13.67
C ASP A 43 -0.27 -0.87 -13.12
N PRO A 44 0.16 -0.77 -11.84
CA PRO A 44 0.98 -1.78 -11.22
C PRO A 44 0.12 -3.00 -10.85
N TYR A 45 -0.22 -3.82 -11.83
CA TYR A 45 -0.82 -5.14 -11.65
C TYR A 45 0.21 -6.24 -11.89
N PRO A 46 1.13 -6.46 -10.94
CA PRO A 46 2.26 -7.35 -11.15
C PRO A 46 1.87 -8.83 -11.09
N ILE A 47 0.73 -9.17 -10.49
CA ILE A 47 0.43 -10.55 -10.11
C ILE A 47 -0.05 -11.32 -11.33
N GLY A 48 0.71 -12.37 -11.68
CA GLY A 48 0.40 -13.22 -12.83
C GLY A 48 0.70 -12.56 -14.18
N LEU A 49 1.42 -11.44 -14.22
CA LEU A 49 1.75 -10.73 -15.46
C LEU A 49 2.47 -11.66 -16.46
N LYS A 50 1.98 -11.72 -17.71
CA LYS A 50 2.55 -12.59 -18.76
C LYS A 50 3.96 -12.18 -19.16
N SER A 51 4.18 -10.88 -19.29
CA SER A 51 5.47 -10.30 -19.69
C SER A 51 5.52 -8.82 -19.35
N THR A 52 6.68 -8.34 -18.95
CA THR A 52 6.97 -6.90 -18.76
C THR A 52 7.50 -6.23 -20.04
N THR A 53 7.77 -7.01 -21.10
CA THR A 53 8.46 -6.53 -22.31
C THR A 53 7.70 -6.81 -23.61
N HIS A 54 6.62 -7.60 -23.57
CA HIS A 54 5.84 -7.96 -24.74
C HIS A 54 4.34 -8.06 -24.43
N SER A 55 3.53 -7.42 -25.27
CA SER A 55 2.08 -7.43 -25.20
C SER A 55 1.51 -8.65 -25.91
N ALA A 56 0.93 -9.59 -25.16
CA ALA A 56 0.27 -10.75 -25.77
C ALA A 56 -0.97 -10.37 -26.61
N PRO A 57 -1.85 -9.45 -26.20
CA PRO A 57 -3.05 -9.08 -26.97
C PRO A 57 -2.71 -8.36 -28.28
N TRP A 58 -1.65 -7.55 -28.27
CA TRP A 58 -1.28 -6.71 -29.41
C TRP A 58 -0.18 -7.30 -30.29
N GLY A 59 0.54 -8.32 -29.81
CA GLY A 59 1.65 -8.93 -30.55
C GLY A 59 2.84 -7.99 -30.74
N THR A 60 3.05 -7.04 -29.82
CA THR A 60 4.04 -5.97 -29.92
C THR A 60 4.96 -5.93 -28.70
N VAL A 61 6.18 -5.41 -28.90
CA VAL A 61 7.09 -5.11 -27.78
C VAL A 61 6.56 -3.94 -26.96
N CYS A 62 6.67 -3.99 -25.64
CA CYS A 62 6.28 -2.87 -24.79
C CYS A 62 7.42 -1.88 -24.69
N ASN A 63 7.21 -0.71 -25.31
CA ASN A 63 8.15 0.40 -25.30
C ASN A 63 7.37 1.72 -25.46
N ALA A 64 8.08 2.83 -25.53
CA ALA A 64 7.51 4.17 -25.75
C ALA A 64 6.81 4.38 -27.11
N THR A 65 6.61 3.32 -27.91
CA THR A 65 5.89 3.37 -29.20
C THR A 65 4.63 2.51 -29.16
N TYR A 66 4.73 1.25 -28.69
CA TYR A 66 3.63 0.26 -28.74
C TYR A 66 3.02 -0.07 -27.35
N GLY A 67 3.38 0.71 -26.32
CA GLY A 67 3.38 0.38 -24.89
C GLY A 67 2.10 -0.05 -24.19
N ASP A 68 1.82 -1.36 -24.20
CA ASP A 68 0.85 -1.95 -23.28
C ASP A 68 1.18 -3.39 -22.89
N CYS A 69 1.86 -3.56 -21.75
CA CYS A 69 2.18 -4.86 -21.16
C CYS A 69 1.27 -5.23 -19.99
N GLY A 70 0.24 -4.45 -19.69
CA GLY A 70 -0.54 -4.58 -18.45
C GLY A 70 0.13 -4.00 -17.20
N CYS A 71 1.40 -3.56 -17.28
CA CYS A 71 2.11 -2.90 -16.19
C CYS A 71 3.21 -1.96 -16.72
N ASP A 72 3.16 -0.68 -16.34
CA ASP A 72 4.12 0.35 -16.77
C ASP A 72 5.33 0.47 -15.83
N ASN A 73 6.53 0.38 -16.41
CA ASN A 73 7.83 0.42 -15.72
C ASN A 73 7.91 -0.57 -14.54
N CYS A 74 7.24 -1.71 -14.68
CA CYS A 74 7.17 -2.74 -13.66
C CYS A 74 8.19 -3.85 -13.87
N GLU A 75 8.60 -4.47 -12.78
CA GLU A 75 9.35 -5.72 -12.77
C GLU A 75 8.43 -6.96 -12.78
N GLY A 76 7.11 -6.79 -12.63
CA GLY A 76 6.14 -7.87 -12.56
C GLY A 76 6.13 -8.55 -11.19
N ASN A 77 6.40 -7.80 -10.11
CA ASN A 77 6.35 -8.32 -8.75
C ASN A 77 5.82 -7.29 -7.73
N LEU A 78 5.55 -7.72 -6.49
CA LEU A 78 4.87 -6.87 -5.50
C LEU A 78 5.65 -5.60 -5.11
N SER A 79 6.96 -5.52 -5.38
CA SER A 79 7.74 -4.28 -5.19
C SER A 79 7.25 -3.12 -6.09
N ASP A 80 6.60 -3.44 -7.20
CA ASP A 80 6.04 -2.45 -8.13
C ASP A 80 4.99 -1.56 -7.44
N LEU A 81 4.23 -2.12 -6.49
CA LEU A 81 3.21 -1.38 -5.72
C LEU A 81 3.84 -0.29 -4.86
N SER A 82 4.92 -0.63 -4.14
CA SER A 82 5.65 0.33 -3.30
C SER A 82 6.36 1.39 -4.15
N SER A 83 7.00 0.98 -5.24
CA SER A 83 7.65 1.88 -6.19
C SER A 83 6.67 2.89 -6.77
N ARG A 84 5.46 2.45 -7.18
CA ARG A 84 4.41 3.34 -7.68
C ARG A 84 3.96 4.36 -6.63
N MET A 85 3.71 3.91 -5.40
CA MET A 85 3.33 4.79 -4.30
C MET A 85 4.40 5.85 -4.00
N ARG A 86 5.67 5.46 -3.93
CA ARG A 86 6.80 6.38 -3.72
C ARG A 86 6.91 7.40 -4.85
N ARG A 87 6.67 6.98 -6.10
CA ARG A 87 6.68 7.89 -7.25
C ARG A 87 5.55 8.92 -7.17
N PHE A 88 4.32 8.50 -6.87
CA PHE A 88 3.18 9.41 -6.74
C PHE A 88 3.37 10.41 -5.59
N LYS A 89 3.91 9.97 -4.46
CA LYS A 89 4.29 10.87 -3.35
C LYS A 89 5.33 11.90 -3.79
N SER A 90 6.35 11.47 -4.54
CA SER A 90 7.39 12.36 -5.06
C SER A 90 6.82 13.42 -6.00
N TYR A 91 5.91 13.05 -6.90
CA TYR A 91 5.22 14.01 -7.76
C TYR A 91 4.33 14.96 -6.98
N ARG A 92 3.47 14.43 -6.10
CA ARG A 92 2.62 15.24 -5.22
C ARG A 92 3.43 16.29 -4.46
N ARG A 93 4.58 15.90 -3.90
CA ARG A 93 5.49 16.78 -3.18
C ARG A 93 6.10 17.85 -4.09
N SER A 94 6.53 17.45 -5.29
CA SER A 94 7.11 18.38 -6.28
C SER A 94 6.11 19.44 -6.74
N LEU A 95 4.81 19.10 -6.74
CA LEU A 95 3.70 20.00 -7.05
C LEU A 95 3.23 20.82 -5.83
N GLY A 96 3.78 20.60 -4.63
CA GLY A 96 3.35 21.27 -3.41
C GLY A 96 1.95 20.85 -2.93
N ARG A 97 1.46 19.67 -3.35
CA ARG A 97 0.09 19.19 -3.09
C ARG A 97 -0.01 18.13 -1.99
N ASP A 98 0.97 18.10 -1.07
CA ASP A 98 1.04 17.07 0.00
C ASP A 98 -0.21 16.98 0.89
N ARG A 99 -0.96 18.09 1.01
CA ARG A 99 -2.18 18.17 1.83
C ARG A 99 -3.48 18.16 1.02
N SER A 100 -3.40 18.32 -0.30
CA SER A 100 -4.57 18.52 -1.16
C SER A 100 -4.77 17.42 -2.20
N LEU A 101 -3.78 16.52 -2.38
CA LEU A 101 -3.90 15.37 -3.26
C LEU A 101 -3.68 14.09 -2.46
N MET A 102 -4.77 13.36 -2.25
CA MET A 102 -4.77 12.06 -1.61
C MET A 102 -4.35 10.97 -2.60
N ILE A 103 -3.60 9.97 -2.12
CA ILE A 103 -3.20 8.81 -2.93
C ILE A 103 -3.94 7.59 -2.41
N TRP A 104 -4.68 6.92 -3.28
CA TRP A 104 -5.35 5.66 -2.99
C TRP A 104 -4.64 4.51 -3.69
N GLY A 105 -4.52 3.38 -2.99
CA GLY A 105 -3.98 2.15 -3.54
C GLY A 105 -5.05 1.35 -4.26
N ILE A 106 -4.69 0.74 -5.38
CA ILE A 106 -5.57 -0.18 -6.11
C ILE A 106 -4.96 -1.58 -6.10
N PRO A 107 -5.26 -2.44 -5.10
CA PRO A 107 -4.81 -3.83 -5.09
C PRO A 107 -5.46 -4.60 -6.24
N GLN A 108 -4.67 -5.43 -6.94
CA GLN A 108 -5.19 -6.29 -8.00
C GLN A 108 -6.13 -7.33 -7.38
N SER A 109 -7.37 -7.38 -7.86
CA SER A 109 -8.41 -8.34 -7.42
C SER A 109 -9.04 -9.08 -8.60
N PHE A 110 -8.47 -8.93 -9.79
CA PHE A 110 -8.99 -9.50 -11.02
C PHE A 110 -7.84 -10.06 -11.86
N TRP A 111 -8.24 -10.76 -12.91
CA TRP A 111 -7.40 -11.07 -14.04
C TRP A 111 -8.25 -11.07 -15.30
N ASP A 112 -7.59 -10.83 -16.42
CA ASP A 112 -8.08 -11.20 -17.73
C ASP A 112 -6.95 -11.96 -18.44
N ASP A 113 -7.29 -12.87 -19.35
CA ASP A 113 -6.29 -13.62 -20.11
C ASP A 113 -5.59 -12.74 -21.17
N SER A 114 -5.76 -11.41 -21.11
CA SER A 114 -5.11 -10.52 -22.04
C SER A 114 -3.68 -10.21 -21.56
N TYR A 115 -3.51 -9.75 -20.32
CA TYR A 115 -2.18 -9.42 -19.76
C TYR A 115 -1.73 -10.36 -18.63
N TRP A 116 -2.67 -11.05 -17.98
CA TRP A 116 -2.39 -11.87 -16.80
C TRP A 116 -2.69 -13.34 -17.06
N THR A 117 -1.92 -14.22 -16.42
CA THR A 117 -2.04 -15.68 -16.52
C THR A 117 -2.98 -16.27 -15.47
N ARG A 118 -3.30 -15.50 -14.41
CA ARG A 118 -4.11 -15.94 -13.28
C ARG A 118 -4.59 -14.76 -12.44
N SER A 119 -5.60 -15.01 -11.62
CA SER A 119 -5.98 -14.13 -10.52
C SER A 119 -4.94 -14.12 -9.39
N PRO A 120 -4.88 -13.04 -8.60
CA PRO A 120 -4.23 -13.03 -7.30
C PRO A 120 -4.85 -14.06 -6.36
N THR A 121 -4.01 -14.66 -5.52
CA THR A 121 -4.47 -15.39 -4.34
C THR A 121 -4.90 -14.39 -3.25
N GLY A 122 -5.74 -14.83 -2.31
CA GLY A 122 -6.10 -14.02 -1.13
C GLY A 122 -4.88 -13.52 -0.34
N GLN A 123 -3.81 -14.33 -0.28
CA GLN A 123 -2.53 -13.97 0.34
C GLN A 123 -1.83 -12.81 -0.38
N GLU A 124 -1.76 -12.85 -1.71
CA GLU A 124 -1.18 -11.77 -2.51
C GLU A 124 -2.04 -10.50 -2.47
N TYR A 125 -3.36 -10.64 -2.46
CA TYR A 125 -4.29 -9.53 -2.30
C TYR A 125 -4.13 -8.83 -0.94
N LEU A 126 -4.10 -9.61 0.16
CA LEU A 126 -3.92 -9.06 1.51
C LEU A 126 -2.57 -8.37 1.67
N THR A 127 -1.52 -8.96 1.08
CA THR A 127 -0.18 -8.39 1.05
C THR A 127 -0.18 -7.08 0.28
N SER A 128 -0.85 -7.02 -0.87
CA SER A 128 -0.98 -5.79 -1.68
C SER A 128 -1.68 -4.67 -0.91
N CYS A 129 -2.82 -4.95 -0.25
CA CYS A 129 -3.51 -4.00 0.62
C CYS A 129 -2.57 -3.46 1.73
N THR A 130 -1.80 -4.35 2.35
CA THR A 130 -0.87 -3.99 3.43
C THR A 130 0.29 -3.14 2.92
N ILE A 131 0.86 -3.45 1.75
CA ILE A 131 1.92 -2.65 1.12
C ILE A 131 1.43 -1.21 0.90
N TYR A 132 0.23 -1.04 0.34
CA TYR A 132 -0.33 0.29 0.11
C TYR A 132 -0.52 1.08 1.42
N VAL A 133 -1.00 0.45 2.50
CA VAL A 133 -1.15 1.11 3.80
C VAL A 133 0.20 1.45 4.43
N ILE A 134 1.19 0.55 4.37
CA ILE A 134 2.56 0.83 4.81
C ILE A 134 3.11 2.05 4.07
N GLU A 135 2.91 2.08 2.76
CA GLU A 135 3.25 3.21 1.90
C GLU A 135 2.29 4.40 2.05
N GLY A 136 1.40 4.44 3.04
CA GLY A 136 0.63 5.64 3.36
C GLY A 136 -0.47 5.98 2.35
N ALA A 137 -1.00 5.00 1.62
CA ALA A 137 -2.28 5.16 0.95
C ALA A 137 -3.36 5.49 1.98
N VAL A 138 -4.23 6.45 1.66
CA VAL A 138 -5.32 6.88 2.55
C VAL A 138 -6.68 6.26 2.19
N GLY A 139 -6.68 5.45 1.15
CA GLY A 139 -7.82 4.66 0.72
C GLY A 139 -7.35 3.47 -0.12
N LEU A 140 -8.14 2.42 -0.14
CA LEU A 140 -7.96 1.26 -1.00
C LEU A 140 -9.22 1.05 -1.82
N MET A 141 -9.06 0.80 -3.11
CA MET A 141 -10.16 0.45 -4.00
C MET A 141 -9.73 -0.74 -4.85
N ALA A 142 -10.44 -1.84 -4.77
CA ALA A 142 -10.21 -3.01 -5.60
C ALA A 142 -11.24 -3.04 -6.74
N TRP A 143 -10.82 -3.39 -7.96
CA TRP A 143 -11.76 -3.60 -9.06
C TRP A 143 -12.34 -4.99 -8.98
N ALA A 144 -13.62 -5.08 -8.69
CA ALA A 144 -14.39 -6.30 -8.90
C ALA A 144 -14.99 -6.21 -10.30
N ASP A 145 -14.52 -7.05 -11.23
CA ASP A 145 -15.24 -7.21 -12.49
C ASP A 145 -16.53 -7.99 -12.20
N GLY A 146 -17.68 -7.35 -12.43
CA GLY A 146 -19.00 -7.97 -12.29
C GLY A 146 -19.25 -9.14 -13.26
N SER A 147 -18.33 -9.38 -14.19
CA SER A 147 -18.31 -10.54 -15.09
C SER A 147 -17.59 -11.76 -14.53
N MET A 148 -16.93 -11.65 -13.36
CA MET A 148 -16.25 -12.78 -12.72
C MET A 148 -17.27 -13.86 -12.36
N THR A 149 -17.19 -15.00 -13.03
CA THR A 149 -17.99 -16.17 -12.65
C THR A 149 -17.49 -16.69 -11.30
N PRO A 150 -18.32 -17.41 -10.52
CA PRO A 150 -17.88 -18.07 -9.30
C PRO A 150 -16.65 -18.97 -9.46
N GLU A 151 -16.36 -19.46 -10.68
CA GLU A 151 -15.13 -20.21 -10.96
C GLU A 151 -13.88 -19.32 -11.12
N GLN A 152 -14.03 -18.05 -11.48
CA GLN A 152 -12.95 -17.06 -11.60
C GLN A 152 -12.68 -16.33 -10.27
N PHE A 153 -13.65 -16.39 -9.35
CA PHE A 153 -13.53 -15.88 -8.00
C PHE A 153 -12.89 -16.95 -7.11
N ASP A 154 -11.58 -16.83 -6.88
CA ASP A 154 -10.95 -17.59 -5.80
C ASP A 154 -11.54 -17.09 -4.47
N GLY A 155 -12.33 -17.92 -3.79
CA GLY A 155 -13.00 -17.57 -2.52
C GLY A 155 -12.05 -17.01 -1.45
N THR A 156 -10.75 -17.22 -1.62
CA THR A 156 -9.71 -16.62 -0.78
C THR A 156 -9.62 -15.09 -0.88
N LEU A 157 -10.08 -14.46 -1.97
CA LEU A 157 -10.11 -13.00 -2.12
C LEU A 157 -11.17 -12.35 -1.22
N ASP A 158 -12.37 -12.94 -1.13
CA ASP A 158 -13.42 -12.48 -0.21
C ASP A 158 -13.00 -12.67 1.25
N GLU A 159 -12.38 -13.80 1.57
CA GLU A 159 -11.83 -14.06 2.90
C GLU A 159 -10.75 -13.03 3.26
N ALA A 160 -9.83 -12.75 2.35
CA ALA A 160 -8.79 -11.74 2.54
C ALA A 160 -9.37 -10.33 2.70
N ALA A 161 -10.34 -9.94 1.87
CA ALA A 161 -11.03 -8.66 1.97
C ALA A 161 -11.79 -8.53 3.31
N THR A 162 -12.47 -9.59 3.72
CA THR A 162 -13.17 -9.66 5.02
C THR A 162 -12.19 -9.56 6.18
N GLN A 163 -11.07 -10.27 6.12
CA GLN A 163 -10.03 -10.24 7.13
C GLN A 163 -9.43 -8.84 7.27
N PHE A 164 -9.08 -8.20 6.14
CA PHE A 164 -8.53 -6.84 6.13
C PHE A 164 -9.54 -5.83 6.69
N SER A 165 -10.80 -5.90 6.25
CA SER A 165 -11.88 -5.04 6.73
C SER A 165 -12.12 -5.22 8.24
N GLY A 166 -12.06 -6.45 8.74
CA GLY A 166 -12.11 -6.74 10.17
C GLY A 166 -10.95 -6.09 10.94
N ALA A 167 -9.73 -6.19 10.42
CA ALA A 167 -8.53 -5.60 11.00
C ALA A 167 -8.54 -4.06 11.00
N LEU A 168 -9.15 -3.43 9.99
CA LEU A 168 -9.23 -1.97 9.88
C LEU A 168 -9.88 -1.33 11.10
N LYS A 169 -10.83 -1.99 11.78
CA LYS A 169 -11.45 -1.47 13.00
C LYS A 169 -10.42 -1.20 14.10
N THR A 170 -9.44 -2.09 14.25
CA THR A 170 -8.35 -1.95 15.22
C THR A 170 -7.26 -1.01 14.71
N MET A 171 -6.98 -1.00 13.40
CA MET A 171 -5.93 -0.16 12.82
C MET A 171 -6.33 1.31 12.67
N THR A 172 -7.61 1.62 12.47
CA THR A 172 -8.12 2.98 12.16
C THR A 172 -7.65 4.05 13.15
N PRO A 173 -7.68 3.85 14.47
CA PRO A 173 -7.22 4.88 15.41
C PRO A 173 -5.74 5.26 15.25
N TYR A 174 -4.91 4.37 14.70
CA TYR A 174 -3.49 4.61 14.42
C TYR A 174 -3.30 5.32 13.08
N LEU A 175 -4.05 4.87 12.07
CA LEU A 175 -3.93 5.35 10.68
C LEU A 175 -4.62 6.71 10.43
N ALA A 176 -5.73 6.98 11.13
CA ALA A 176 -6.54 8.19 10.94
C ALA A 176 -6.09 9.37 11.81
N THR A 177 -5.26 9.12 12.82
CA THR A 177 -4.78 10.16 13.73
C THR A 177 -3.53 10.81 13.16
N PRO A 178 -3.50 12.14 12.95
CA PRO A 178 -2.30 12.85 12.53
C PRO A 178 -1.19 12.63 13.56
N GLN A 179 -0.04 12.13 13.13
CA GLN A 179 1.13 11.95 14.00
C GLN A 179 2.22 12.93 13.61
N LEU A 180 2.86 13.54 14.61
CA LEU A 180 3.91 14.53 14.42
C LEU A 180 5.11 13.96 13.65
N GLU A 181 5.42 12.69 13.92
CA GLU A 181 6.49 11.93 13.29
C GLU A 181 5.97 10.51 13.01
N ILE A 182 5.66 10.21 11.75
CA ILE A 182 5.50 8.82 11.32
C ILE A 182 6.82 8.43 10.65
N PRO A 183 7.57 7.45 11.18
CA PRO A 183 8.75 6.96 10.50
C PRO A 183 8.41 6.55 9.07
N GLU A 184 9.30 6.87 8.12
CA GLU A 184 9.19 6.33 6.78
C GLU A 184 9.25 4.79 6.83
N PRO A 185 8.59 4.09 5.90
CA PRO A 185 8.71 2.64 5.80
C PRO A 185 10.17 2.21 5.76
N THR A 186 10.53 1.18 6.53
CA THR A 186 11.80 0.48 6.34
C THR A 186 11.61 -0.63 5.32
N GLU A 187 12.64 -0.87 4.52
CA GLU A 187 12.68 -1.97 3.56
C GLU A 187 13.98 -2.74 3.75
N SER A 188 13.86 -4.01 4.09
CA SER A 188 15.00 -4.93 4.28
C SER A 188 14.62 -6.27 3.67
N ASN A 189 15.48 -6.82 2.82
CA ASN A 189 15.26 -8.13 2.18
C ASN A 189 13.83 -8.28 1.61
N TYR A 190 13.35 -7.26 0.90
CA TYR A 190 12.01 -7.22 0.29
C TYR A 190 10.82 -7.24 1.27
N VAL A 191 11.09 -7.03 2.57
CA VAL A 191 10.05 -6.83 3.58
C VAL A 191 9.92 -5.34 3.87
N LEU A 192 8.72 -4.81 3.59
CA LEU A 192 8.32 -3.48 4.04
C LEU A 192 7.82 -3.56 5.46
N ALA A 193 8.18 -2.58 6.27
CA ALA A 193 7.75 -2.49 7.66
C ALA A 193 7.52 -1.04 8.07
N ARG A 194 6.48 -0.77 8.85
CA ARG A 194 6.19 0.56 9.37
C ARG A 194 5.47 0.50 10.71
N LEU A 195 5.70 1.54 11.52
CA LEU A 195 5.01 1.73 12.79
C LEU A 195 4.18 3.01 12.83
N TRP A 196 3.14 2.99 13.66
CA TRP A 196 2.27 4.11 13.99
C TRP A 196 2.04 4.13 15.49
N VAL A 197 2.14 5.31 16.10
CA VAL A 197 2.01 5.47 17.55
C VAL A 197 0.65 6.05 17.91
N SER A 198 -0.03 5.44 18.88
CA SER A 198 -1.19 6.05 19.53
C SER A 198 -0.85 6.36 20.98
N TYR A 199 -0.63 7.64 21.28
CA TYR A 199 -0.40 8.09 22.65
C TYR A 199 -1.66 7.95 23.52
N ASP A 200 -2.84 8.12 22.92
CA ASP A 200 -4.13 7.97 23.60
C ASP A 200 -4.37 6.51 24.01
N GLN A 201 -4.05 5.56 23.13
CA GLN A 201 -4.15 4.13 23.45
C GLN A 201 -2.93 3.59 24.20
N LYS A 202 -1.86 4.39 24.31
CA LYS A 202 -0.55 3.98 24.84
C LYS A 202 -0.05 2.70 24.16
N SER A 203 -0.07 2.70 22.84
CA SER A 203 0.24 1.52 22.04
C SER A 203 0.83 1.89 20.67
N VAL A 204 1.41 0.91 20.01
CA VAL A 204 2.03 1.05 18.68
C VAL A 204 1.46 -0.02 17.76
N LEU A 205 0.96 0.40 16.60
CA LEU A 205 0.66 -0.49 15.48
C LEU A 205 1.93 -0.70 14.66
N VAL A 206 2.25 -1.95 14.35
CA VAL A 206 3.31 -2.33 13.42
C VAL A 206 2.70 -3.15 12.30
N MET A 207 2.98 -2.78 11.06
CA MET A 207 2.58 -3.53 9.88
C MET A 207 3.80 -3.92 9.06
N THR A 208 3.77 -5.13 8.50
CA THR A 208 4.86 -5.68 7.69
C THR A 208 4.32 -6.43 6.47
N ALA A 209 5.02 -6.38 5.35
CA ALA A 209 4.68 -7.11 4.13
C ALA A 209 5.94 -7.64 3.43
N ASN A 210 6.05 -8.95 3.23
CA ASN A 210 7.07 -9.59 2.41
C ASN A 210 6.57 -9.71 0.96
N MET A 211 7.37 -9.18 0.03
CA MET A 211 7.04 -9.08 -1.39
C MET A 211 7.59 -10.24 -2.23
N LYS A 212 8.27 -11.21 -1.59
CA LYS A 212 8.98 -12.31 -2.24
C LYS A 212 8.60 -13.67 -1.67
N ALA A 213 8.84 -14.75 -2.43
CA ALA A 213 8.48 -16.11 -2.04
C ALA A 213 9.45 -16.71 -1.00
N GLU A 214 10.62 -16.09 -0.85
CA GLU A 214 11.65 -16.43 0.12
C GLU A 214 11.40 -15.81 1.50
N VAL A 215 12.08 -16.35 2.51
CA VAL A 215 12.06 -15.81 3.87
C VAL A 215 12.63 -14.40 3.86
N GLY A 216 11.81 -13.43 4.24
CA GLY A 216 12.19 -12.05 4.44
C GLY A 216 12.36 -11.71 5.92
N GLU A 217 13.34 -10.88 6.24
CA GLU A 217 13.60 -10.38 7.59
C GLU A 217 13.37 -8.87 7.64
N TRP A 218 12.72 -8.40 8.71
CA TRP A 218 12.44 -6.99 8.89
C TRP A 218 12.93 -6.49 10.23
N THR A 219 13.18 -5.18 10.29
CA THR A 219 13.55 -4.49 11.51
C THR A 219 12.98 -3.08 11.49
N ILE A 220 12.46 -2.63 12.62
CA ILE A 220 12.00 -1.26 12.84
C ILE A 220 12.65 -0.72 14.10
N LYS A 221 13.35 0.41 13.96
CA LYS A 221 13.85 1.18 15.11
C LYS A 221 12.67 1.90 15.76
N ILE A 222 12.50 1.73 17.06
CA ILE A 222 11.52 2.49 17.85
C ILE A 222 12.10 3.88 18.10
N PRO A 223 11.40 4.97 17.72
CA PRO A 223 11.77 6.33 18.11
C PRO A 223 11.98 6.46 19.63
N GLU A 224 13.06 7.13 20.03
CA GLU A 224 13.37 7.37 21.45
C GLU A 224 12.24 8.13 22.18
N SER A 225 11.47 8.93 21.44
CA SER A 225 10.29 9.65 21.92
C SER A 225 9.15 8.75 22.41
N ILE A 226 9.12 7.48 21.99
CA ILE A 226 8.10 6.50 22.38
C ILE A 226 8.49 5.77 23.68
N GLY A 227 9.78 5.69 23.98
CA GLY A 227 10.31 4.95 25.13
C GLY A 227 10.38 3.43 24.87
N SER A 228 9.96 2.64 25.86
CA SER A 228 9.98 1.17 25.80
C SER A 228 8.61 0.60 25.41
N ILE A 229 8.62 -0.39 24.53
CA ILE A 229 7.43 -1.16 24.13
C ILE A 229 7.35 -2.46 24.95
N SER A 230 6.13 -2.87 25.26
CA SER A 230 5.82 -4.19 25.79
C SER A 230 5.89 -5.21 24.68
N LEU A 231 6.46 -6.39 24.95
CA LEU A 231 6.38 -7.53 24.04
C LEU A 231 5.00 -8.19 24.03
N LYS A 232 4.08 -7.75 24.89
CA LYS A 232 2.69 -8.19 24.81
C LYS A 232 2.04 -7.58 23.57
N SER A 233 1.76 -8.42 22.58
CA SER A 233 1.16 -8.01 21.31
C SER A 233 -0.22 -8.62 21.11
N GLN A 234 -1.10 -7.86 20.45
CA GLN A 234 -2.31 -8.37 19.83
C GLN A 234 -2.05 -8.56 18.34
N ASN A 235 -2.26 -9.77 17.84
CA ASN A 235 -2.27 -10.09 16.41
C ASN A 235 -3.57 -9.56 15.78
N ILE A 236 -3.45 -8.74 14.73
CA ILE A 236 -4.61 -8.06 14.11
C ILE A 236 -4.85 -8.54 12.69
N LEU A 237 -3.77 -8.80 11.94
CA LEU A 237 -3.81 -9.20 10.55
C LEU A 237 -2.70 -10.19 10.27
N PHE A 238 -3.00 -11.27 9.55
CA PHE A 238 -2.02 -12.29 9.16
C PHE A 238 -2.40 -12.90 7.81
N ALA A 239 -1.56 -12.72 6.80
CA ALA A 239 -1.49 -13.62 5.66
C ALA A 239 -0.37 -14.63 5.89
N SER A 240 -0.61 -15.89 5.52
CA SER A 240 0.22 -17.05 5.87
C SER A 240 1.73 -16.85 5.64
N GLY A 241 2.55 -17.61 6.37
CA GLY A 241 4.01 -17.52 6.28
C GLY A 241 4.64 -16.51 7.23
N VAL A 242 4.05 -16.22 8.39
CA VAL A 242 4.77 -15.50 9.46
C VAL A 242 5.36 -16.55 10.40
N ILE A 243 6.68 -16.51 10.61
CA ILE A 243 7.39 -17.56 11.35
C ILE A 243 7.14 -17.43 12.84
N ASP A 244 7.22 -16.21 13.37
CA ASP A 244 7.30 -15.96 14.81
C ASP A 244 6.58 -14.67 15.24
N GLN A 245 6.30 -14.59 16.54
CA GLN A 245 6.00 -13.31 17.18
C GLN A 245 7.22 -12.38 17.08
N PRO A 246 7.04 -11.08 16.84
CA PRO A 246 8.16 -10.15 16.72
C PRO A 246 8.99 -10.10 17.99
N GLY A 247 10.30 -10.11 17.84
CA GLY A 247 11.25 -9.90 18.93
C GLY A 247 11.52 -8.42 19.17
N PHE A 248 12.01 -8.08 20.36
CA PHE A 248 12.46 -6.74 20.70
C PHE A 248 13.85 -6.80 21.34
N GLN A 249 14.81 -6.09 20.76
CA GLN A 249 16.17 -6.00 21.28
C GLN A 249 16.78 -4.65 20.91
N ASN A 250 17.50 -4.02 21.84
CA ASN A 250 18.24 -2.78 21.61
C ASN A 250 17.41 -1.65 20.98
N GLY A 251 16.14 -1.50 21.39
CA GLY A 251 15.24 -0.46 20.85
C GLY A 251 14.72 -0.75 19.45
N GLN A 252 14.84 -2.00 18.97
CA GLN A 252 14.39 -2.41 17.64
C GLN A 252 13.43 -3.59 17.74
N LEU A 253 12.32 -3.50 17.01
CA LEU A 253 11.48 -4.64 16.70
C LEU A 253 12.03 -5.37 15.49
N PHE A 254 12.00 -6.69 15.51
CA PHE A 254 12.44 -7.51 14.39
C PHE A 254 11.57 -8.77 14.24
N GLY A 255 11.55 -9.33 13.04
CA GLY A 255 10.81 -10.56 12.77
C GLY A 255 11.07 -11.10 11.38
N LYS A 256 10.37 -12.19 11.05
CA LYS A 256 10.52 -12.89 9.76
C LYS A 256 9.16 -13.27 9.15
N ILE A 257 9.11 -13.26 7.83
CA ILE A 257 7.96 -13.74 7.04
C ILE A 257 8.50 -14.71 5.97
N GLU A 258 8.12 -15.98 6.01
CA GLU A 258 8.58 -17.11 5.18
C GLU A 258 8.43 -16.93 3.68
N LYS A 259 7.37 -16.24 3.26
CA LYS A 259 6.95 -16.12 1.87
C LYS A 259 6.13 -14.85 1.70
N ILE A 260 5.60 -14.62 0.49
CA ILE A 260 4.73 -13.49 0.18
C ILE A 260 3.64 -13.42 1.23
N GLY A 261 3.55 -12.37 2.02
CA GLY A 261 2.64 -12.36 3.15
C GLY A 261 2.73 -11.07 3.93
N CYS A 262 1.81 -10.88 4.85
CA CYS A 262 1.76 -9.67 5.66
C CYS A 262 1.31 -9.97 7.07
N ALA A 263 1.64 -9.04 7.97
CA ALA A 263 1.25 -9.13 9.35
C ALA A 263 1.04 -7.75 9.95
N ALA A 264 0.16 -7.68 10.94
CA ALA A 264 -0.01 -6.50 11.77
C ALA A 264 -0.19 -6.86 13.24
N TRP A 265 0.49 -6.09 14.09
CA TRP A 265 0.49 -6.24 15.54
C TRP A 265 0.22 -4.90 16.21
N VAL A 266 -0.48 -4.93 17.34
CA VAL A 266 -0.50 -3.82 18.30
C VAL A 266 0.29 -4.22 19.54
N PHE A 267 1.25 -3.39 19.91
CA PHE A 267 2.08 -3.52 21.11
C PHE A 267 1.70 -2.46 22.13
N ASP A 268 1.58 -2.84 23.40
CA ASP A 268 1.39 -1.88 24.49
C ASP A 268 2.69 -1.10 24.75
N LEU A 269 2.60 0.13 25.26
CA LEU A 269 3.75 0.91 25.72
C LEU A 269 3.96 0.70 27.23
N ASP A 270 5.15 0.24 27.63
CA ASP A 270 5.47 -0.07 29.03
C ASP A 270 5.68 1.19 29.87
N ASN A 271 6.24 2.25 29.28
CA ASN A 271 6.48 3.54 29.92
C ASN A 271 6.46 4.66 28.87
N VAL A 272 5.30 5.27 28.66
CA VAL A 272 5.23 6.47 27.81
C VAL A 272 5.95 7.59 28.54
N ALA A 273 7.12 8.00 28.06
CA ALA A 273 7.65 9.31 28.40
C ALA A 273 6.68 10.32 27.80
N VAL A 274 5.66 10.74 28.56
CA VAL A 274 4.71 11.75 28.13
C VAL A 274 5.48 13.06 28.02
N ARG A 275 6.12 13.30 26.88
CA ARG A 275 6.39 14.67 26.44
C ARG A 275 5.06 15.17 25.92
N THR A 276 4.31 15.82 26.81
CA THR A 276 3.24 16.73 26.43
C THR A 276 3.87 17.81 25.55
N LEU A 277 3.93 17.58 24.23
CA LEU A 277 4.07 18.67 23.29
C LEU A 277 2.70 19.33 23.25
N LEU A 278 2.53 20.32 24.13
CA LEU A 278 1.46 21.29 24.07
C LEU A 278 1.37 21.77 22.62
N ILE A 279 0.26 21.44 21.96
CA ILE A 279 -0.16 22.12 20.76
C ILE A 279 -0.33 23.59 21.19
N HIS A 280 0.66 24.44 20.89
CA HIS A 280 0.42 25.86 20.87
C HIS A 280 -0.60 26.10 19.74
N GLN A 281 -1.88 26.19 20.13
CA GLN A 281 -2.83 26.97 19.38
C GLN A 281 -2.35 28.41 19.42
N ASP A 282 -1.47 28.79 18.50
CA ASP A 282 -1.30 30.19 18.14
C ASP A 282 -2.56 30.64 17.40
N ASN A 283 -3.59 30.92 18.20
CA ASN A 283 -4.69 31.78 17.84
C ASN A 283 -4.16 33.21 17.80
N THR A 284 -3.49 33.60 16.72
CA THR A 284 -3.32 35.00 16.35
C THR A 284 -3.36 35.19 14.84
N LEU A 285 -4.51 35.74 14.42
CA LEU A 285 -4.83 36.56 13.24
C LEU A 285 -4.90 35.88 11.85
#